data_AF-A0A9C7ELV6-F1
#
_entry.id   AF-A0A9C7ELV6-F1
#
_cell.length_a   1.000
_cell.length_b   1.000
_cell.length_c   1.000
_cell.angle_alpha   90.00
_cell.angle_beta   90.00
_cell.angle_gamma   90.00
#
_symmetry.space_group_name_H-M   'P 1'
#
loop_
_entity.id
_entity.type
_entity.pdbx_description
1 polymer ?
#
loop_
_entity_poly.entity_id
_entity_poly.type
_entity_poly.pdbx_seq_one_letter_code
_entity_poly.pdbx_strand_id
1 'polypeptide(L)'
;MTKKEFLLVQAKITAELNNIAALEEELAAHGFLAATPSGKLPAFPSGASGDSFQLRALGSVLHDFYVAVENIFEVIAREIDESLPSGPAWHVALLKQMTLAVPELRPAVIRKATAAKLDQYRAFRHVFRNVYGFNLDSERLRGLLTDFPLTLTALRTDLTAFQEQIRTLLSD
;
A
#
# COMPACT_ATOMS: atom_id res chain seq x y z
N MET A 1 -15.38 20.18 -3.51
CA MET A 1 -14.78 19.92 -2.19
C MET A 1 -14.29 21.23 -1.57
N THR A 2 -14.61 21.49 -0.31
CA THR A 2 -14.12 22.65 0.46
C THR A 2 -12.78 22.34 1.14
N LYS A 3 -12.04 23.38 1.55
CA LYS A 3 -10.81 23.21 2.35
C LYS A 3 -11.03 22.39 3.62
N LYS A 4 -12.17 22.58 4.29
CA LYS A 4 -12.54 21.82 5.51
C LYS A 4 -12.72 20.33 5.21
N GLU A 5 -13.43 19.99 4.13
CA GLU A 5 -13.62 18.60 3.69
C GLU A 5 -12.28 17.94 3.35
N PHE A 6 -11.40 18.66 2.65
CA PHE A 6 -10.08 18.12 2.32
C PHE A 6 -9.22 17.87 3.56
N LEU A 7 -9.27 18.73 4.59
CA LEU A 7 -8.56 18.48 5.84
C LEU A 7 -9.02 17.21 6.55
N LEU A 8 -10.30 16.85 6.45
CA LEU A 8 -10.82 15.58 6.98
C LEU A 8 -10.29 14.38 6.18
N VAL A 9 -10.24 14.49 4.85
CA VAL A 9 -9.60 13.47 3.99
C VAL A 9 -8.12 13.33 4.36
N GLN A 10 -7.40 14.45 4.51
CA GLN A 10 -5.99 14.44 4.88
C GLN A 10 -5.74 13.76 6.23
N ALA A 11 -6.59 14.02 7.23
CA ALA A 11 -6.51 13.35 8.53
C ALA A 11 -6.65 11.83 8.42
N LYS A 12 -7.60 11.35 7.60
CA LYS A 12 -7.78 9.91 7.32
C LYS A 12 -6.56 9.31 6.61
N ILE A 13 -6.01 10.00 5.61
CA ILE A 13 -4.78 9.57 4.92
C ILE A 13 -3.61 9.45 5.90
N THR A 14 -3.43 10.45 6.77
CA THR A 14 -2.38 10.44 7.79
C THR A 14 -2.54 9.28 8.77
N ALA A 15 -3.77 8.96 9.19
CA ALA A 15 -4.02 7.81 10.06
C ALA A 15 -3.56 6.50 9.43
N GLU A 16 -3.86 6.26 8.14
CA GLU A 16 -3.40 5.06 7.44
C GLU A 16 -1.89 5.05 7.18
N LEU A 17 -1.27 6.21 6.93
CA LEU A 17 0.18 6.32 6.84
C LEU A 17 0.89 5.99 8.17
N ASN A 18 0.27 6.32 9.31
CA ASN A 18 0.77 5.93 10.62
C ASN A 18 0.64 4.42 10.85
N ASN A 19 -0.46 3.80 10.41
CA ASN A 19 -0.60 2.34 10.45
C ASN A 19 0.52 1.68 9.62
N ILE A 20 0.79 2.18 8.42
CA ILE A 20 1.86 1.67 7.56
C ILE A 20 3.24 1.88 8.21
N ALA A 21 3.47 2.99 8.90
CA ALA A 21 4.72 3.22 9.63
C ALA A 21 4.92 2.20 10.77
N ALA A 22 3.86 1.86 11.50
CA ALA A 22 3.93 0.83 12.53
C ALA A 22 4.27 -0.56 11.95
N LEU A 23 3.71 -0.90 10.78
CA LEU A 23 4.05 -2.14 10.07
C LEU A 23 5.51 -2.15 9.59
N GLU A 24 6.01 -1.02 9.10
CA GLU A 24 7.41 -0.83 8.71
C GLU A 24 8.35 -1.02 9.92
N GLU A 25 8.03 -0.41 11.07
CA GLU A 25 8.77 -0.57 12.32
C GLU A 25 8.75 -2.02 12.81
N GLU A 26 7.61 -2.71 12.72
CA GLU A 26 7.49 -4.12 13.09
C GLU A 26 8.41 -5.01 12.25
N LEU A 27 8.42 -4.83 10.92
CA LEU A 27 9.32 -5.56 10.03
C LEU A 27 10.78 -5.25 10.34
N ALA A 28 11.12 -3.98 10.60
CA ALA A 28 12.48 -3.56 10.93
C ALA A 28 12.95 -4.18 12.26
N ALA A 29 12.10 -4.16 13.30
CA ALA A 29 12.38 -4.71 14.61
C ALA A 29 12.67 -6.22 14.58
N HIS A 30 12.07 -6.93 13.62
CA HIS A 30 12.31 -8.36 13.39
C HIS A 30 13.40 -8.64 12.34
N GLY A 31 14.08 -7.61 11.83
CA GLY A 31 15.19 -7.74 10.88
C GLY A 31 14.78 -8.05 9.44
N PHE A 32 13.50 -7.89 9.09
CA PHE A 32 12.98 -8.16 7.75
C PHE A 32 13.06 -6.98 6.78
N LEU A 33 13.53 -5.82 7.25
CA LEU A 33 13.92 -4.71 6.39
C LEU A 33 15.44 -4.58 6.42
N ALA A 34 16.08 -4.77 5.27
CA ALA A 34 17.51 -4.52 5.16
C ALA A 34 17.78 -3.02 5.26
N ALA A 35 18.74 -2.61 6.09
CA ALA A 35 19.17 -1.21 6.19
C ALA A 35 19.72 -0.65 4.86
N THR A 36 20.00 -1.51 3.88
CA THR A 36 20.48 -1.14 2.54
C THR A 36 20.00 -2.13 1.46
N PRO A 37 19.88 -1.72 0.18
CA PRO A 37 19.53 -2.61 -0.94
C PRO A 37 20.47 -3.80 -1.16
N SER A 38 21.65 -3.76 -0.55
CA SER A 38 22.68 -4.82 -0.59
C SER A 38 22.84 -5.56 0.75
N GLY A 39 22.08 -5.16 1.77
CA GLY A 39 22.05 -5.85 3.06
C GLY A 39 21.38 -7.20 2.88
N LYS A 40 22.10 -8.27 3.23
CA LYS A 40 21.50 -9.60 3.29
C LYS A 40 20.32 -9.56 4.27
N LEU A 41 19.11 -9.73 3.76
CA LEU A 41 17.98 -10.17 4.59
C LEU A 41 18.45 -11.40 5.41
N PRO A 42 17.96 -11.56 6.65
CA PRO A 42 18.22 -12.76 7.42
C PRO A 42 17.85 -14.00 6.60
N ALA A 43 18.39 -15.16 7.00
CA ALA A 43 18.00 -16.42 6.40
C ALA A 43 16.47 -16.53 6.44
N PHE A 44 15.85 -16.40 5.27
CA PHE A 44 14.41 -16.46 5.15
C PHE A 44 13.99 -17.89 5.48
N PRO A 45 12.89 -18.10 6.22
CA PRO A 45 12.41 -19.43 6.50
C PRO A 45 12.18 -20.19 5.17
N SER A 46 13.02 -21.17 4.89
CA SER A 46 13.00 -21.99 3.67
C SER A 46 13.29 -23.45 4.02
N GLY A 47 12.32 -24.35 3.80
CA GLY A 47 12.42 -25.78 4.07
C GLY A 47 11.14 -26.37 4.70
N ALA A 48 11.08 -27.71 4.86
CA ALA A 48 9.95 -28.43 5.45
C ALA A 48 9.70 -28.09 6.94
N SER A 49 10.65 -27.40 7.58
CA SER A 49 10.57 -26.84 8.93
C SER A 49 10.67 -25.30 8.94
N GLY A 50 10.50 -24.65 7.77
CA GLY A 50 10.35 -23.20 7.71
C GLY A 50 9.14 -22.85 8.56
N ASP A 51 9.33 -21.99 9.55
CA ASP A 51 8.31 -21.73 10.55
C ASP A 51 7.08 -21.11 9.87
N SER A 52 6.10 -21.96 9.54
CA SER A 52 4.86 -21.58 8.85
C SER A 52 4.14 -20.44 9.58
N PHE A 53 4.39 -20.31 10.89
CA PHE A 53 3.93 -19.21 11.71
C PHE A 53 4.62 -17.89 11.33
N GLN A 54 5.95 -17.88 11.18
CA GLN A 54 6.70 -16.70 10.75
C GLN A 54 6.32 -16.27 9.33
N LEU A 55 6.19 -17.21 8.39
CA LEU A 55 5.70 -16.92 7.03
C LEU A 55 4.29 -16.32 7.05
N ARG A 56 3.42 -16.84 7.92
CA ARG A 56 2.07 -16.31 8.11
C ARG A 56 2.08 -14.91 8.72
N ALA A 57 2.93 -14.65 9.71
CA ALA A 57 3.08 -13.33 10.33
C ALA A 57 3.54 -12.30 9.29
N LEU A 58 4.61 -12.59 8.54
CA LEU A 58 5.08 -11.75 7.44
C LEU A 58 4.02 -11.52 6.36
N GLY A 59 3.30 -12.57 5.98
CA GLY A 59 2.19 -12.47 5.05
C GLY A 59 1.06 -11.57 5.57
N SER A 60 0.77 -11.60 6.88
CA SER A 60 -0.20 -10.71 7.52
C SER A 60 0.23 -9.25 7.42
N VAL A 61 1.49 -8.95 7.75
CA VAL A 61 2.00 -7.57 7.69
C VAL A 61 1.91 -7.00 6.27
N LEU A 62 2.28 -7.77 5.25
CA LEU A 62 2.16 -7.33 3.84
C LEU A 62 0.72 -7.22 3.36
N HIS A 63 -0.16 -8.09 3.85
CA HIS A 63 -1.60 -7.98 3.63
C HIS A 63 -2.14 -6.67 4.21
N ASP A 64 -1.78 -6.36 5.46
CA ASP A 64 -2.27 -5.19 6.20
C ASP A 64 -1.71 -3.90 5.59
N PHE A 65 -0.47 -3.92 5.09
CA PHE A 65 0.08 -2.83 4.30
C PHE A 65 -0.82 -2.47 3.12
N TYR A 66 -1.21 -3.46 2.31
CA TYR A 66 -2.06 -3.16 1.15
C TYR A 66 -3.48 -2.78 1.55
N VAL A 67 -4.02 -3.31 2.65
CA VAL A 67 -5.31 -2.86 3.20
C VAL A 67 -5.26 -1.38 3.56
N ALA A 68 -4.22 -0.90 4.23
CA ALA A 68 -4.06 0.51 4.55
C ALA A 68 -3.97 1.39 3.28
N VAL A 69 -3.25 0.91 2.25
CA VAL A 69 -3.20 1.58 0.93
C VAL A 69 -4.58 1.65 0.29
N GLU A 70 -5.35 0.57 0.32
CA GLU A 70 -6.73 0.56 -0.20
C GLU A 70 -7.63 1.52 0.55
N ASN A 71 -7.54 1.58 1.88
CA ASN A 71 -8.33 2.50 2.70
C ASN A 71 -8.04 3.97 2.32
N ILE A 72 -6.77 4.32 2.09
CA ILE A 72 -6.39 5.66 1.58
C ILE A 72 -7.11 5.95 0.25
N PHE A 73 -7.07 4.99 -0.68
CA PHE A 73 -7.68 5.15 -2.00
C PHE A 73 -9.20 5.19 -1.94
N GLU A 74 -9.83 4.40 -1.08
CA GLU A 74 -11.28 4.42 -0.86
C GLU A 74 -11.75 5.76 -0.31
N VAL A 75 -11.02 6.34 0.65
CA VAL A 75 -11.34 7.66 1.19
C VAL A 75 -11.27 8.72 0.09
N ILE A 76 -10.22 8.69 -0.74
CA ILE A 76 -10.09 9.64 -1.85
C ILE A 76 -11.22 9.44 -2.87
N ALA A 77 -11.47 8.20 -3.29
CA ALA A 77 -12.51 7.87 -4.26
C ALA A 77 -13.92 8.25 -3.76
N ARG A 78 -14.19 8.07 -2.47
CA ARG A 78 -15.50 8.35 -1.87
C ARG A 78 -15.73 9.84 -1.63
N GLU A 79 -14.73 10.54 -1.09
CA GLU A 79 -14.89 11.91 -0.59
C GLU A 79 -14.48 12.97 -1.62
N ILE A 80 -13.61 12.62 -2.58
CA ILE A 80 -13.16 13.52 -3.64
C ILE A 80 -13.79 13.15 -4.98
N ASP A 81 -13.70 11.89 -5.38
CA ASP A 81 -14.25 11.46 -6.69
C ASP A 81 -15.76 11.24 -6.66
N GLU A 82 -16.36 11.21 -5.45
CA GLU A 82 -17.76 10.86 -5.21
C GLU A 82 -18.16 9.54 -5.90
N SER A 83 -17.19 8.67 -6.15
CA SER A 83 -17.32 7.49 -6.98
C SER A 83 -16.34 6.42 -6.54
N LEU A 84 -16.86 5.43 -5.81
CA LEU A 84 -16.13 4.22 -5.47
C LEU A 84 -16.49 3.10 -6.45
N PRO A 85 -15.51 2.42 -7.07
CA PRO A 85 -15.78 1.27 -7.92
C PRO A 85 -16.51 0.16 -7.17
N SER A 86 -17.29 -0.62 -7.91
CA SER A 86 -18.07 -1.74 -7.36
C SER A 86 -17.90 -3.00 -8.21
N GLY A 87 -18.43 -4.13 -7.69
CA GLY A 87 -18.34 -5.44 -8.35
C GLY A 87 -17.03 -6.20 -8.09
N PRO A 88 -16.88 -7.43 -8.61
CA PRO A 88 -15.80 -8.35 -8.20
C PRO A 88 -14.37 -7.84 -8.45
N ALA A 89 -14.18 -6.95 -9.42
CA ALA A 89 -12.89 -6.39 -9.80
C ALA A 89 -12.65 -4.97 -9.27
N TRP A 90 -13.44 -4.52 -8.29
CA TRP A 90 -13.39 -3.13 -7.81
C TRP A 90 -12.00 -2.72 -7.31
N HIS A 91 -11.26 -3.64 -6.67
CA HIS A 91 -9.90 -3.40 -6.19
C HIS A 91 -8.93 -2.98 -7.31
N VAL A 92 -9.06 -3.59 -8.49
CA VAL A 92 -8.25 -3.25 -9.69
C VAL A 92 -8.68 -1.90 -10.23
N ALA A 93 -9.99 -1.68 -10.31
CA ALA A 93 -10.55 -0.43 -10.80
C ALA A 93 -10.16 0.76 -9.90
N LEU A 94 -10.15 0.57 -8.58
CA LEU A 94 -9.73 1.57 -7.61
C LEU A 94 -8.27 1.95 -7.80
N LEU A 95 -7.36 0.96 -7.88
CA LEU A 95 -5.95 1.23 -8.13
C LEU A 95 -5.74 2.00 -9.44
N LYS A 96 -6.47 1.63 -10.50
CA LYS A 96 -6.42 2.33 -11.79
C LYS A 96 -6.94 3.77 -11.67
N GLN A 97 -8.06 3.98 -10.97
CA GLN A 97 -8.67 5.30 -10.76
C GLN A 97 -7.70 6.29 -10.08
N MET A 98 -6.87 5.80 -9.15
CA MET A 98 -5.85 6.62 -8.47
C MET A 98 -4.72 7.08 -9.40
N THR A 99 -4.55 6.44 -10.57
CA THR A 99 -3.55 6.84 -11.58
C THR A 99 -4.03 7.92 -12.54
N LEU A 100 -5.33 8.22 -12.55
CA LEU A 100 -5.94 9.17 -13.46
C LEU A 100 -5.96 10.55 -12.81
N ALA A 101 -5.53 11.57 -13.55
CA ALA A 101 -5.89 12.94 -13.24
C ALA A 101 -7.32 13.18 -13.71
N VAL A 102 -8.12 13.86 -12.89
CA VAL A 102 -9.47 14.28 -13.22
C VAL A 102 -9.43 15.81 -13.33
N PRO A 103 -9.49 16.37 -14.56
CA PRO A 103 -9.43 17.82 -14.76
C PRO A 103 -10.38 18.55 -13.83
N GLU A 104 -9.92 19.69 -13.28
CA GLU A 104 -10.68 20.55 -12.36
C GLU A 104 -11.02 19.95 -10.98
N LEU A 105 -10.90 18.63 -10.80
CA LEU A 105 -11.24 17.95 -9.54
C LEU A 105 -10.02 17.55 -8.72
N ARG A 106 -9.12 16.75 -9.30
CA ARG A 106 -7.89 16.31 -8.62
C ARG A 106 -6.80 15.85 -9.58
N PRO A 107 -5.51 16.02 -9.24
CA PRO A 107 -4.44 15.35 -9.95
C PRO A 107 -4.49 13.83 -9.73
N ALA A 108 -3.62 13.10 -10.43
CA ALA A 108 -3.40 11.70 -10.12
C ALA A 108 -2.86 11.57 -8.69
N VAL A 109 -3.41 10.61 -7.93
CA VAL A 109 -2.99 10.33 -6.56
C VAL A 109 -1.64 9.63 -6.55
N ILE A 110 -1.44 8.71 -7.49
CA ILE A 110 -0.20 7.95 -7.65
C ILE A 110 0.24 7.90 -9.11
N ARG A 111 1.56 7.79 -9.32
CA ARG A 111 2.13 7.52 -10.64
C ARG A 111 1.81 6.09 -11.07
N LYS A 112 1.74 5.86 -12.38
CA LYS A 112 1.57 4.51 -12.96
C LYS A 112 2.65 3.52 -12.52
N ALA A 113 3.89 3.99 -12.32
CA ALA A 113 4.99 3.17 -11.82
C ALA A 113 4.77 2.70 -10.37
N THR A 114 4.23 3.58 -9.51
CA THR A 114 3.85 3.24 -8.13
C THR A 114 2.69 2.26 -8.13
N ALA A 115 1.67 2.47 -8.98
CA ALA A 115 0.55 1.55 -9.13
C ALA A 115 1.00 0.14 -9.54
N ALA A 116 1.96 0.02 -10.47
CA ALA A 116 2.50 -1.27 -10.89
C ALA A 116 3.19 -2.04 -9.73
N LYS A 117 3.87 -1.33 -8.81
CA LYS A 117 4.43 -1.93 -7.60
C LYS A 117 3.33 -2.38 -6.64
N LEU A 118 2.35 -1.52 -6.38
CA LEU A 118 1.23 -1.81 -5.48
C LEU A 118 0.34 -2.97 -5.97
N ASP A 119 0.23 -3.17 -7.29
CA ASP A 119 -0.55 -4.28 -7.87
C ASP A 119 -0.02 -5.66 -7.45
N GLN A 120 1.30 -5.79 -7.20
CA GLN A 120 1.89 -7.02 -6.68
C GLN A 120 1.36 -7.37 -5.27
N TYR A 121 1.21 -6.35 -4.41
CA TYR A 121 0.65 -6.51 -3.07
C TYR A 121 -0.86 -6.75 -3.10
N ARG A 122 -1.60 -6.10 -4.03
CA ARG A 122 -3.02 -6.41 -4.30
C ARG A 122 -3.21 -7.88 -4.64
N ALA A 123 -2.42 -8.36 -5.61
CA ALA A 123 -2.47 -9.73 -6.07
C ALA A 123 -2.08 -10.70 -4.94
N PHE A 124 -1.09 -10.33 -4.13
CA PHE A 124 -0.70 -11.12 -2.96
C PHE A 124 -1.81 -11.21 -1.92
N ARG A 125 -2.44 -10.09 -1.55
CA ARG A 125 -3.58 -10.05 -0.61
C ARG A 125 -4.70 -11.00 -1.03
N HIS A 126 -5.04 -11.04 -2.32
CA HIS A 126 -6.05 -11.95 -2.83
C HIS A 126 -5.65 -13.42 -2.63
N VAL A 127 -4.38 -13.76 -2.84
CA VAL A 127 -3.86 -15.11 -2.63
C VAL A 127 -3.80 -15.46 -1.13
N PHE A 128 -3.26 -14.56 -0.31
CA PHE A 128 -3.08 -14.77 1.14
C PHE A 128 -4.39 -15.10 1.86
N ARG A 129 -5.51 -14.49 1.45
CA ARG A 129 -6.84 -14.78 2.03
C ARG A 129 -7.39 -16.15 1.70
N ASN A 130 -6.91 -16.77 0.61
CA ASN A 130 -7.45 -18.02 0.07
C ASN A 130 -6.50 -19.21 0.28
N VAL A 131 -5.29 -18.97 0.77
CA VAL A 131 -4.25 -20.00 0.92
C VAL A 131 -4.00 -20.25 2.41
N TYR A 132 -4.13 -21.50 2.85
CA TYR A 132 -3.69 -21.90 4.19
C TYR A 132 -2.18 -21.65 4.33
N GLY A 133 -1.73 -21.10 5.46
CA GLY A 133 -0.37 -20.58 5.63
C GLY A 133 0.79 -21.55 5.35
N PHE A 134 0.55 -22.87 5.30
CA PHE A 134 1.53 -23.88 4.91
C PHE A 134 1.78 -23.98 3.39
N ASN A 135 0.95 -23.35 2.57
CA ASN A 135 1.07 -23.28 1.11
C ASN A 135 1.52 -21.89 0.62
N LEU A 136 1.97 -21.01 1.53
CA LEU A 136 2.51 -19.71 1.16
C LEU A 136 3.83 -19.86 0.40
N ASP A 137 3.89 -19.25 -0.78
CA ASP A 137 5.11 -19.17 -1.59
C ASP A 137 6.12 -18.24 -0.90
N SER A 138 7.13 -18.84 -0.28
CA SER A 138 8.17 -18.13 0.47
C SER A 138 9.04 -17.25 -0.42
N GLU A 139 9.28 -17.62 -1.68
CA GLU A 139 10.06 -16.82 -2.62
C GLU A 139 9.29 -15.59 -3.09
N ARG A 140 7.97 -15.75 -3.35
CA ARG A 140 7.09 -14.61 -3.61
C ARG A 140 7.04 -13.64 -2.42
N LEU A 141 6.92 -14.16 -1.20
CA LEU A 141 6.90 -13.34 0.02
C LEU A 141 8.22 -12.58 0.21
N ARG A 142 9.36 -13.26 0.00
CA ARG A 142 10.69 -12.64 0.03
C ARG A 142 10.82 -11.51 -0.99
N GLY A 143 10.33 -11.72 -2.21
CA GLY A 143 10.31 -10.68 -3.25
C GLY A 143 9.55 -9.43 -2.81
N LEU A 144 8.33 -9.61 -2.28
CA LEU A 144 7.52 -8.48 -1.79
C LEU A 144 8.14 -7.76 -0.60
N LEU A 145 8.80 -8.46 0.32
CA LEU A 145 9.54 -7.85 1.42
C LEU A 145 10.75 -7.06 0.92
N THR A 146 11.46 -7.58 -0.07
CA THR A 146 12.59 -6.89 -0.69
C THR A 146 12.14 -5.59 -1.37
N ASP A 147 10.99 -5.63 -2.06
CA ASP A 147 10.42 -4.47 -2.76
C ASP A 147 9.69 -3.48 -1.84
N PHE A 148 9.40 -3.87 -0.59
CA PHE A 148 8.56 -3.10 0.34
C PHE A 148 9.09 -1.69 0.59
N PRO A 149 10.37 -1.47 0.98
CA PRO A 149 10.88 -0.13 1.25
C PRO A 149 10.75 0.81 0.04
N LEU A 150 11.12 0.33 -1.15
CA LEU A 150 11.05 1.12 -2.38
C LEU A 150 9.60 1.44 -2.77
N THR A 151 8.68 0.50 -2.56
CA THR A 151 7.25 0.71 -2.82
C THR A 151 6.66 1.73 -1.84
N LEU A 152 7.00 1.62 -0.56
CA LEU A 152 6.55 2.55 0.48
C LEU A 152 7.09 3.96 0.26
N THR A 153 8.37 4.12 -0.08
CA THR A 153 8.93 5.42 -0.45
C THR A 153 8.18 6.02 -1.64
N ALA A 154 7.95 5.24 -2.71
CA ALA A 154 7.23 5.72 -3.88
C ALA A 154 5.80 6.17 -3.56
N LEU A 155 5.08 5.41 -2.73
CA LEU A 155 3.74 5.77 -2.27
C LEU A 155 3.74 7.07 -1.45
N ARG A 156 4.64 7.20 -0.47
CA ARG A 156 4.76 8.41 0.37
C ARG A 156 5.04 9.65 -0.48
N THR A 157 6.00 9.55 -1.42
CA THR A 157 6.31 10.64 -2.35
C THR A 157 5.09 11.07 -3.16
N ASP A 158 4.35 10.10 -3.71
CA ASP A 158 3.17 10.39 -4.53
C ASP A 158 2.04 11.03 -3.71
N LEU A 159 1.76 10.51 -2.51
CA LEU A 159 0.74 11.06 -1.62
C LEU A 159 1.07 12.47 -1.12
N THR A 160 2.34 12.76 -0.85
CA THR A 160 2.78 14.12 -0.51
C THR A 160 2.54 15.07 -1.68
N ALA A 161 2.99 14.70 -2.88
CA ALA A 161 2.80 15.52 -4.08
C ALA A 161 1.31 15.74 -4.41
N PHE A 162 0.47 14.70 -4.23
CA PHE A 162 -0.97 14.81 -4.37
C PHE A 162 -1.58 15.81 -3.39
N GLN A 163 -1.24 15.71 -2.10
CA GLN A 163 -1.77 16.60 -1.07
C GLN A 163 -1.35 18.06 -1.25
N GLU A 164 -0.11 18.29 -1.70
CA GLU A 164 0.39 19.63 -2.01
C GLU A 164 -0.37 20.26 -3.18
N GLN A 165 -0.57 19.51 -4.28
CA GLN A 165 -1.30 20.01 -5.44
C GLN A 165 -2.77 20.31 -5.14
N ILE A 166 -3.46 19.46 -4.36
CA ILE A 166 -4.84 19.75 -3.93
C ILE A 166 -4.88 21.02 -3.08
N ARG A 167 -3.89 21.23 -2.20
CA ARG A 167 -3.85 22.45 -1.38
C ARG A 167 -3.72 23.71 -2.23
N THR A 168 -2.92 23.65 -3.31
CA THR A 168 -2.83 24.75 -4.28
C THR A 168 -4.18 24.99 -4.96
N LEU A 169 -4.84 23.93 -5.46
CA LEU A 169 -6.14 24.04 -6.13
C LEU A 169 -7.26 24.62 -5.23
N LEU A 170 -7.20 24.39 -3.92
CA LEU A 170 -8.18 24.91 -2.95
C LEU A 170 -7.83 26.30 -2.39
N SER A 171 -6.68 26.86 -2.78
CA SER A 171 -6.25 28.20 -2.38
C SER A 171 -6.57 29.27 -3.43
N ASP A 172 -6.93 28.84 -4.64
CA ASP A 172 -7.41 29.65 -5.77
C ASP A 172 -8.94 29.79 -5.72
#